data_AF-A0A970RA23-F1
#
_entry.id   AF-A0A970RA23-F1
#
_cell.length_a   1.000
_cell.length_b   1.000
_cell.length_c   1.000
_cell.angle_alpha   90.00
_cell.angle_beta   90.00
_cell.angle_gamma   90.00
#
_symmetry.space_group_name_H-M   'P 1'
#
loop_
_entity.id
_entity.type
_entity.pdbx_description
1 polymer ?
#
loop_
_entity_poly.entity_id
_entity_poly.type
_entity_poly.pdbx_seq_one_letter_code
_entity_poly.pdbx_strand_id
1 'polypeptide(L)'
;MSFLEKKIGENKAFFDDQPLPAGHRQRFTVKLESAGRKESKKIQWPGIFRIAAVLLILVSSFFVFKKISFDHFGSAVLEGVTMITFPEELENVFTYYDRIAKQKVEKIDQAAINDTEAQRIKTIAEKKLQALDANLAKIEKEYMKNPDNKKLKAALVNNKRQKERVIENILTQLDQAATLRQVPTDNFSELKN
;
A
#
# COMPACT_ATOMS: atom_id res chain seq x y z
N MET A 1 -45.87 -57.62 1.03
CA MET A 1 -46.05 -56.93 -0.27
C MET A 1 -46.01 -55.43 -0.04
N SER A 2 -45.32 -54.70 -0.91
CA SER A 2 -45.19 -53.24 -0.78
C SER A 2 -46.54 -52.56 -1.02
N PHE A 3 -46.83 -51.47 -0.32
CA PHE A 3 -48.03 -50.65 -0.54
C PHE A 3 -48.22 -50.28 -2.02
N LEU A 4 -47.12 -49.98 -2.72
CA LEU A 4 -47.13 -49.66 -4.15
C LEU A 4 -47.53 -50.84 -5.00
N GLU A 5 -47.05 -52.04 -4.67
CA GLU A 5 -47.36 -53.27 -5.39
C GLU A 5 -48.84 -53.64 -5.25
N LYS A 6 -49.40 -53.47 -4.04
CA LYS A 6 -50.84 -53.62 -3.81
C LYS A 6 -51.65 -52.62 -4.64
N LYS A 7 -51.25 -51.35 -4.66
CA LYS A 7 -51.96 -50.28 -5.36
C LYS A 7 -51.88 -50.41 -6.89
N ILE A 8 -50.76 -50.87 -7.42
CA ILE A 8 -50.58 -51.17 -8.85
C ILE A 8 -51.38 -52.41 -9.23
N GLY A 9 -51.38 -53.45 -8.40
CA GLY A 9 -52.21 -54.64 -8.61
C GLY A 9 -53.70 -54.33 -8.62
N GLU A 10 -54.19 -53.55 -7.65
CA GLU A 10 -55.59 -53.13 -7.55
C GLU A 10 -56.07 -52.27 -8.74
N ASN A 11 -55.15 -51.56 -9.41
CA ASN A 11 -55.46 -50.69 -10.54
C ASN A 11 -54.88 -51.19 -11.87
N LYS A 12 -54.53 -52.49 -11.96
CA LYS A 12 -53.83 -53.07 -13.12
C LYS A 12 -54.56 -52.80 -14.44
N ALA A 13 -55.90 -52.88 -14.45
CA ALA A 13 -56.73 -52.61 -15.63
C ALA A 13 -56.60 -51.15 -16.16
N PHE A 14 -56.27 -50.19 -15.29
CA PHE A 14 -56.00 -48.80 -15.71
C PHE A 14 -54.64 -48.66 -16.39
N PHE A 15 -53.67 -49.51 -16.04
CA PHE A 15 -52.29 -49.40 -16.51
C PHE A 15 -51.98 -50.27 -17.74
N ASP A 16 -52.58 -51.46 -17.87
CA ASP A 16 -52.16 -52.44 -18.88
C ASP A 16 -52.92 -52.37 -20.22
N ASP A 17 -54.13 -51.81 -20.28
CA ASP A 17 -55.05 -52.08 -21.41
C ASP A 17 -55.33 -50.90 -22.36
N GLN A 18 -54.51 -49.84 -22.35
CA GLN A 18 -54.67 -48.74 -23.31
C GLN A 18 -53.61 -48.80 -24.42
N PRO A 19 -54.00 -49.08 -25.69
CA PRO A 19 -53.05 -48.96 -26.80
C PRO A 19 -52.58 -47.51 -26.89
N LEU A 20 -51.25 -47.33 -26.99
CA LEU A 20 -50.63 -46.02 -27.14
C LEU A 20 -51.29 -45.26 -28.30
N PRO A 21 -51.59 -43.95 -28.14
CA PRO A 21 -52.18 -43.16 -29.22
C PRO A 21 -51.36 -43.25 -30.50
N ALA A 22 -52.03 -43.29 -31.65
CA ALA A 22 -51.37 -43.33 -32.95
C ALA A 22 -50.34 -42.18 -33.07
N GLY A 23 -49.13 -42.50 -33.57
CA GLY A 23 -48.05 -41.52 -33.71
C GLY A 23 -47.26 -41.22 -32.42
N HIS A 24 -47.51 -41.93 -31.31
CA HIS A 24 -46.70 -41.78 -30.08
C HIS A 24 -45.20 -41.96 -30.35
N ARG A 25 -44.80 -42.99 -31.12
CA ARG A 25 -43.39 -43.22 -31.47
C ARG A 25 -42.80 -42.05 -32.25
N GLN A 26 -43.48 -41.55 -33.28
CA GLN A 26 -43.04 -40.37 -34.03
C GLN A 26 -42.82 -39.15 -33.12
N ARG A 27 -43.77 -38.84 -32.24
CA ARG A 27 -43.64 -37.70 -31.31
C ARG A 27 -42.46 -37.87 -30.37
N PHE A 28 -42.23 -39.10 -29.89
CA PHE A 28 -41.10 -39.41 -29.01
C PHE A 28 -39.76 -39.27 -29.75
N THR A 29 -39.67 -39.80 -30.98
CA THR A 29 -38.47 -39.67 -31.83
C THR A 29 -38.17 -38.21 -32.15
N VAL A 30 -39.16 -37.42 -32.56
CA VAL A 30 -39.00 -35.98 -32.82
C VAL A 30 -38.49 -35.25 -31.57
N LYS A 31 -39.02 -35.58 -30.39
CA LYS A 31 -38.56 -34.97 -29.14
C LYS A 31 -37.12 -35.35 -28.81
N LEU A 32 -36.74 -36.61 -28.99
CA LEU A 32 -35.36 -37.08 -28.81
C LEU A 32 -34.38 -36.39 -29.76
N GLU A 33 -34.73 -36.28 -31.05
CA GLU A 33 -33.89 -35.59 -32.02
C GLU A 33 -33.76 -34.09 -31.70
N SER A 34 -34.83 -33.43 -31.28
CA SER A 34 -34.79 -32.02 -30.88
C SER A 34 -33.97 -31.79 -29.61
N ALA A 35 -33.97 -32.74 -28.68
CA ALA A 35 -33.15 -32.69 -27.47
C ALA A 35 -31.66 -32.91 -27.76
N GLY A 36 -31.34 -33.79 -28.73
CA GLY A 36 -29.96 -34.06 -29.17
C GLY A 36 -29.34 -32.95 -30.05
N ARG A 37 -30.16 -32.10 -30.67
CA ARG A 37 -29.72 -30.98 -31.53
C ARG A 37 -29.65 -29.62 -30.83
N LYS A 38 -29.48 -29.59 -29.50
CA LYS A 38 -28.93 -28.38 -28.87
C LYS A 38 -27.46 -28.30 -29.25
N GLU A 39 -27.18 -27.75 -30.43
CA GLU A 39 -25.85 -27.30 -30.76
C GLU A 39 -25.38 -26.40 -29.61
N SER A 40 -24.37 -26.87 -28.87
CA SER A 40 -23.69 -26.04 -27.91
C SER A 40 -23.06 -24.91 -28.72
N LYS A 41 -23.74 -23.77 -28.81
CA LYS A 41 -23.12 -22.54 -29.32
C LYS A 41 -21.91 -22.32 -28.43
N LYS A 42 -20.72 -22.72 -28.89
CA LYS A 42 -19.46 -22.36 -28.26
C LYS A 42 -19.39 -20.86 -28.37
N ILE A 43 -19.74 -20.16 -27.30
CA ILE A 43 -19.59 -18.72 -27.25
C ILE A 43 -18.10 -18.48 -27.13
N GLN A 44 -17.45 -18.34 -28.27
CA GLN A 44 -16.08 -17.88 -28.35
C GLN A 44 -16.13 -16.39 -28.01
N TRP A 45 -15.64 -16.02 -26.82
CA TRP A 45 -15.40 -14.63 -26.45
C TRP A 45 -13.89 -14.35 -26.64
N PRO A 46 -13.41 -14.03 -27.86
CA PRO A 46 -11.98 -13.83 -28.14
C PRO A 46 -11.43 -12.48 -27.61
N GLY A 47 -11.82 -12.08 -26.40
CA GLY A 47 -11.42 -10.80 -25.81
C GLY A 47 -11.38 -10.78 -24.28
N ILE A 48 -12.27 -11.51 -23.60
CA ILE A 48 -12.31 -11.52 -22.12
C ILE A 48 -11.04 -12.13 -21.53
N PHE A 49 -10.51 -13.19 -22.14
CA PHE A 49 -9.31 -13.86 -21.62
C PHE A 49 -8.06 -12.97 -21.62
N ARG A 50 -7.95 -12.02 -22.57
CA ARG A 50 -6.83 -11.07 -22.62
C ARG A 50 -6.91 -10.08 -21.45
N ILE A 51 -8.10 -9.58 -21.17
CA ILE A 51 -8.35 -8.64 -20.06
C ILE A 51 -8.12 -9.35 -18.72
N ALA A 52 -8.63 -10.58 -18.57
CA ALA A 52 -8.42 -11.39 -17.38
C ALA A 52 -6.93 -11.68 -17.12
N ALA A 53 -6.15 -11.98 -18.16
CA ALA A 53 -4.71 -12.20 -18.03
C ALA A 53 -3.95 -10.94 -17.55
N VAL A 54 -4.28 -9.77 -18.10
CA VAL A 54 -3.66 -8.50 -17.68
C VAL A 54 -4.02 -8.18 -16.23
N LEU A 55 -5.29 -8.37 -15.82
CA LEU A 55 -5.71 -8.17 -14.44
C LEU A 55 -5.02 -9.15 -13.49
N LEU A 56 -4.85 -10.42 -13.87
CA LEU A 56 -4.12 -11.40 -13.06
C LEU A 56 -2.65 -11.03 -12.89
N ILE A 57 -1.99 -10.53 -13.94
CA ILE A 57 -0.61 -10.05 -13.86
C ILE A 57 -0.52 -8.83 -12.93
N LEU A 58 -1.42 -7.85 -13.05
CA LEU A 58 -1.43 -6.67 -12.18
C LEU A 58 -1.68 -7.02 -10.71
N VAL A 59 -2.65 -7.89 -10.44
CA VAL A 59 -2.95 -8.35 -9.07
C VAL A 59 -1.79 -9.17 -8.51
N SER A 60 -1.23 -10.09 -9.30
CA SER A 60 -0.05 -10.88 -8.90
C SER A 60 1.16 -9.98 -8.63
N SER A 61 1.46 -9.03 -9.52
CA SER A 61 2.53 -8.05 -9.32
C SER A 61 2.29 -7.17 -8.10
N PHE A 62 1.04 -6.79 -7.81
CA PHE A 62 0.72 -6.05 -6.58
C PHE A 62 0.97 -6.88 -5.32
N PHE A 63 0.57 -8.16 -5.30
CA PHE A 63 0.84 -9.07 -4.18
C PHE A 63 2.33 -9.39 -4.02
N VAL A 64 3.05 -9.59 -5.13
CA VAL A 64 4.50 -9.82 -5.14
C VAL A 64 5.24 -8.56 -4.71
N PHE A 65 4.85 -7.37 -5.17
CA PHE A 65 5.42 -6.11 -4.73
C PHE A 65 5.14 -5.85 -3.25
N LYS A 66 3.92 -6.11 -2.77
CA LYS A 66 3.60 -6.11 -1.33
C LYS A 66 4.50 -7.09 -0.58
N LYS A 67 4.62 -8.36 -1.00
CA LYS A 67 5.49 -9.31 -0.30
C LYS A 67 6.96 -8.93 -0.35
N ILE A 68 7.50 -8.49 -1.48
CA ILE A 68 8.92 -8.11 -1.59
C ILE A 68 9.20 -6.83 -0.80
N SER A 69 8.31 -5.82 -0.85
CA SER A 69 8.48 -4.58 -0.08
C SER A 69 8.24 -4.77 1.42
N PHE A 70 7.37 -5.70 1.83
CA PHE A 70 7.11 -5.98 3.25
C PHE A 70 8.00 -7.08 3.83
N ASP A 71 8.48 -8.07 3.07
CA ASP A 71 9.35 -9.14 3.59
C ASP A 71 10.81 -8.67 3.72
N HIS A 72 11.29 -7.74 2.88
CA HIS A 72 12.62 -7.14 3.06
C HIS A 72 12.67 -6.00 4.10
N PHE A 73 11.53 -5.45 4.52
CA PHE A 73 11.50 -4.36 5.51
C PHE A 73 10.76 -4.69 6.81
N GLY A 74 9.90 -5.72 6.83
CA GLY A 74 9.00 -6.03 7.95
C GLY A 74 9.35 -7.27 8.76
N SER A 75 10.10 -8.24 8.21
CA SER A 75 10.39 -9.49 8.91
C SER A 75 11.55 -9.40 9.92
N ALA A 76 12.40 -8.36 9.84
CA ALA A 76 13.48 -8.13 10.82
C ALA A 76 13.08 -7.16 11.96
N VAL A 77 11.90 -6.55 11.91
CA VAL A 77 11.48 -5.50 12.87
C VAL A 77 10.33 -5.94 13.78
N LEU A 78 9.53 -6.94 13.38
CA LEU A 78 8.31 -7.30 14.11
C LEU A 78 8.51 -8.31 15.25
N GLU A 79 9.67 -8.96 15.38
CA GLU A 79 9.93 -9.94 16.46
C GLU A 79 10.50 -9.31 17.75
N GLY A 80 10.47 -7.99 17.87
CA GLY A 80 11.06 -7.30 19.03
C GLY A 80 10.58 -5.87 19.25
N VAL A 81 9.34 -5.51 18.88
CA VAL A 81 8.76 -4.24 19.36
C VAL A 81 8.29 -4.46 20.79
N THR A 82 9.25 -4.52 21.72
CA THR A 82 8.97 -4.06 23.08
C THR A 82 8.51 -2.62 22.93
N MET A 83 7.25 -2.31 23.27
CA MET A 83 6.80 -0.93 23.34
C MET A 83 7.71 -0.22 24.33
N ILE A 84 8.63 0.59 23.81
CA ILE A 84 9.55 1.34 24.61
C ILE A 84 8.73 2.37 25.38
N THR A 85 8.54 2.15 26.68
CA THR A 85 7.78 3.06 27.52
C THR A 85 8.72 4.15 28.01
N PHE A 86 8.62 5.33 27.39
CA PHE A 86 9.32 6.51 27.87
C PHE A 86 8.48 7.26 28.91
N PRO A 87 9.10 8.00 29.83
CA PRO A 87 8.41 9.01 30.61
C PRO A 87 7.65 10.00 29.70
N GLU A 88 6.47 10.43 30.13
CA GLU A 88 5.59 11.34 29.38
C GLU A 88 6.32 12.62 28.91
N GLU A 89 7.21 13.17 29.74
CA GLU A 89 8.02 14.34 29.39
C GLU A 89 8.88 14.11 28.14
N LEU A 90 9.49 12.92 28.01
CA LEU A 90 10.32 12.59 26.85
C LEU A 90 9.46 12.33 25.61
N GLU A 91 8.32 11.67 25.77
CA GLU A 91 7.38 11.44 24.67
C GLU A 91 6.84 12.75 24.10
N ASN A 92 6.50 13.71 24.96
CA ASN A 92 6.08 15.05 24.57
C ASN A 92 7.17 15.78 23.78
N VAL A 93 8.42 15.70 24.23
CA VAL A 93 9.58 16.27 23.52
C VAL A 93 9.76 15.63 22.15
N PHE A 94 9.63 14.30 22.07
CA PHE A 94 9.80 13.57 20.81
C PHE A 94 8.73 13.97 19.81
N THR A 95 7.47 13.96 20.24
CA THR A 95 6.31 14.36 19.44
C THR A 95 6.44 15.81 18.96
N TYR A 96 6.87 16.72 19.84
CA TYR A 96 7.07 18.13 19.50
C TYR A 96 8.09 18.33 18.38
N TYR A 97 9.30 17.78 18.53
CA TYR A 97 10.35 17.96 17.54
C TYR A 97 10.10 17.18 16.24
N ASP A 98 9.44 16.01 16.30
CA ASP A 98 9.05 15.28 15.10
C ASP A 98 7.96 16.04 14.31
N ARG A 99 7.02 16.70 14.99
CA ARG A 99 6.02 17.57 14.34
C ARG A 99 6.69 18.78 13.69
N ILE A 100 7.56 19.47 14.40
CA ILE A 100 8.28 20.64 13.86
C ILE A 100 9.12 20.25 12.66
N ALA A 101 9.85 19.13 12.73
CA ALA A 101 10.65 18.65 11.63
C ALA A 101 9.79 18.41 10.38
N LYS A 102 8.66 17.72 10.51
CA LYS A 102 7.74 17.49 9.38
C LYS A 102 7.23 18.79 8.76
N GLN A 103 6.76 19.72 9.60
CA GLN A 103 6.28 21.02 9.14
C GLN A 103 7.36 21.81 8.39
N LYS A 104 8.62 21.77 8.85
CA LYS A 104 9.72 22.45 8.17
C LYS A 104 10.13 21.77 6.86
N VAL A 105 10.01 20.44 6.76
CA VAL A 105 10.23 19.72 5.48
C VAL A 105 9.18 20.11 4.45
N GLU A 106 7.93 20.31 4.86
CA GLU A 106 6.85 20.77 3.96
C GLU A 106 7.11 22.20 3.44
N LYS A 107 7.75 23.06 4.23
CA LYS A 107 8.15 24.41 3.79
C LYS A 107 9.20 24.41 2.68
N ILE A 108 9.91 23.30 2.45
CA ILE A 108 10.88 23.20 1.35
C ILE A 108 10.20 23.40 -0.01
N ASP A 109 8.94 22.96 -0.16
CA ASP A 109 8.18 23.16 -1.42
C ASP A 109 7.92 24.63 -1.72
N GLN A 110 7.78 25.45 -0.66
CA GLN A 110 7.51 26.88 -0.79
C GLN A 110 8.79 27.69 -1.04
N ALA A 111 9.94 27.19 -0.59
CA ALA A 111 11.23 27.88 -0.69
C ALA A 111 12.06 27.47 -1.92
N ALA A 112 11.78 26.32 -2.52
CA ALA A 112 12.49 25.83 -3.70
C ALA A 112 12.03 26.53 -5.00
N ILE A 113 12.92 26.60 -6.01
CA ILE A 113 12.60 27.27 -7.28
C ILE A 113 11.61 26.46 -8.11
N ASN A 114 11.76 25.15 -8.10
CA ASN A 114 10.95 24.22 -8.88
C ASN A 114 10.87 22.87 -8.17
N ASP A 115 9.91 22.06 -8.60
CA ASP A 115 9.60 20.76 -8.00
C ASP A 115 10.81 19.80 -8.02
N THR A 116 11.70 19.92 -9.01
CA THR A 116 12.89 19.05 -9.12
C THR A 116 13.92 19.39 -8.05
N GLU A 117 14.17 20.67 -7.82
CA GLU A 117 15.06 21.14 -6.75
C GLU A 117 14.45 20.86 -5.38
N ALA A 118 13.14 21.08 -5.21
CA ALA A 118 12.41 20.76 -3.98
C ALA A 118 12.57 19.27 -3.63
N GLN A 119 12.35 18.38 -4.59
CA GLN A 119 12.46 16.94 -4.40
C GLN A 119 13.89 16.51 -4.05
N ARG A 120 14.90 17.09 -4.71
CA ARG A 120 16.31 16.82 -4.40
C ARG A 120 16.65 17.23 -2.97
N ILE A 121 16.21 18.41 -2.54
CA ILE A 121 16.51 18.93 -1.20
C ILE A 121 15.76 18.15 -0.13
N LYS A 122 14.49 17.80 -0.36
CA LYS A 122 13.75 16.88 0.51
C LYS A 122 14.48 15.56 0.69
N THR A 123 14.97 14.95 -0.40
CA THR A 123 15.76 13.71 -0.32
C THR A 123 17.02 13.88 0.53
N ILE A 124 17.71 15.02 0.43
CA ILE A 124 18.89 15.32 1.26
C ILE A 124 18.49 15.51 2.74
N ALA A 125 17.41 16.24 3.00
CA ALA A 125 16.87 16.44 4.33
C ALA A 125 16.51 15.09 4.96
N GLU A 126 15.70 14.27 4.28
CA GLU A 126 15.31 12.93 4.71
C GLU A 126 16.51 12.05 5.05
N LYS A 127 17.54 12.01 4.22
CA LYS A 127 18.77 11.25 4.52
C LYS A 127 19.46 11.74 5.79
N LYS A 128 19.55 13.05 5.99
CA LYS A 128 20.14 13.62 7.22
C LYS A 128 19.29 13.32 8.45
N LEU A 129 17.97 13.36 8.33
CA LEU A 129 17.04 13.01 9.40
C LEU A 129 17.13 11.53 9.76
N GLN A 130 17.19 10.64 8.77
CA GLN A 130 17.38 9.20 8.97
C GLN A 130 18.70 8.90 9.70
N ALA A 131 19.78 9.63 9.39
CA ALA A 131 21.04 9.48 10.12
C ALA A 131 20.91 9.88 11.59
N LEU A 132 20.12 10.90 11.92
CA LEU A 132 19.83 11.30 13.30
C LEU A 132 18.96 10.26 14.01
N ASP A 133 17.93 9.74 13.34
CA ASP A 133 17.05 8.70 13.88
C ASP A 133 17.83 7.38 14.13
N ALA A 134 18.79 7.02 13.26
CA ALA A 134 19.67 5.88 13.47
C ALA A 134 20.60 6.07 14.70
N ASN A 135 21.07 7.29 14.94
CA ASN A 135 21.83 7.61 16.15
C ASN A 135 20.93 7.59 17.40
N LEU A 136 19.68 8.01 17.28
CA LEU A 136 18.70 7.95 18.36
C LEU A 136 18.47 6.50 18.81
N ALA A 137 18.31 5.55 17.87
CA ALA A 137 18.11 4.14 18.18
C ALA A 137 19.24 3.54 19.04
N LYS A 138 20.49 4.00 18.85
CA LYS A 138 21.63 3.59 19.69
C LYS A 138 21.49 4.12 21.11
N ILE A 139 21.11 5.39 21.26
CA ILE A 139 20.91 6.04 22.56
C ILE A 139 19.71 5.41 23.28
N GLU A 140 18.63 5.09 22.57
CA GLU A 140 17.46 4.39 23.12
C GLU A 140 17.85 3.02 23.66
N LYS A 141 18.62 2.23 22.90
CA LYS A 141 19.11 0.92 23.35
C LYS A 141 19.95 1.02 24.63
N GLU A 142 20.76 2.07 24.78
CA GLU A 142 21.53 2.31 26.00
C GLU A 142 20.65 2.81 27.15
N TYR A 143 19.68 3.68 26.86
CA TYR A 143 18.73 4.21 27.82
C TYR A 143 17.88 3.10 28.45
N MET A 144 17.47 2.11 27.67
CA MET A 144 16.71 0.95 28.15
C MET A 144 17.48 0.10 29.16
N LYS A 145 18.82 0.10 29.08
CA LYS A 145 19.67 -0.58 30.06
C LYS A 145 19.87 0.24 31.33
N ASN A 146 19.72 1.56 31.25
CA ASN A 146 19.93 2.47 32.36
C ASN A 146 19.02 3.72 32.28
N PRO A 147 17.73 3.58 32.64
CA PRO A 147 16.73 4.64 32.48
C PRO A 147 16.97 5.87 33.37
N ASP A 148 17.67 5.70 34.50
CA ASP A 148 17.95 6.79 35.44
C ASP A 148 19.15 7.65 35.05
N ASN A 149 19.86 7.26 33.99
CA ASN A 149 21.01 8.00 33.51
C ASN A 149 20.59 9.33 32.85
N LYS A 150 20.76 10.42 33.60
CA LYS A 150 20.49 11.79 33.15
C LYS A 150 21.24 12.16 31.86
N LYS A 151 22.44 11.60 31.61
CA LYS A 151 23.20 11.86 30.37
C LYS A 151 22.51 11.25 29.16
N LEU A 152 21.93 10.05 29.29
CA LEU A 152 21.18 9.40 28.22
C LEU A 152 19.87 10.14 27.93
N LYS A 153 19.13 10.58 28.97
CA LYS A 153 17.96 11.47 28.80
C LYS A 153 18.32 12.74 28.04
N ALA A 154 19.40 13.41 28.43
CA ALA A 154 19.87 14.61 27.76
C ALA A 154 20.29 14.34 26.30
N ALA A 155 20.93 13.20 26.04
CA ALA A 155 21.33 12.80 24.69
C ALA A 155 20.12 12.54 23.78
N LEU A 156 19.07 11.87 24.28
CA LEU A 156 17.80 11.67 23.56
C LEU A 156 17.17 13.01 23.15
N VAL A 157 17.02 13.92 24.11
CA VAL A 157 16.45 15.26 23.89
C VAL A 157 17.32 16.06 22.90
N ASN A 158 18.64 16.00 23.04
CA ASN A 158 19.55 16.74 22.17
C ASN A 158 19.53 16.21 20.73
N ASN A 159 19.42 14.89 20.54
CA ASN A 159 19.25 14.29 19.22
C ASN A 159 17.97 14.81 18.54
N LYS A 160 16.84 14.83 19.25
CA LYS A 160 15.58 15.40 18.74
C LYS A 160 15.68 16.90 18.43
N ARG A 161 16.36 17.69 19.28
CA ARG A 161 16.67 19.11 19.00
C ARG A 161 17.53 19.29 17.75
N GLN A 162 18.50 18.40 17.55
CA GLN A 162 19.37 18.44 16.38
C GLN A 162 18.58 18.19 15.08
N LYS A 163 17.51 17.38 15.14
CA LYS A 163 16.57 17.15 14.03
C LYS A 163 16.01 18.47 13.49
N GLU A 164 15.55 19.33 14.40
CA GLU A 164 15.06 20.66 14.05
C GLU A 164 16.16 21.55 13.46
N ARG A 165 17.33 21.62 14.11
CA ARG A 165 18.45 22.47 13.66
C ARG A 165 18.92 22.12 12.26
N VAL A 166 18.94 20.83 11.92
CA VAL A 166 19.36 20.38 10.58
C VAL A 166 18.40 20.91 9.51
N ILE A 167 17.09 20.82 9.72
CA ILE A 167 16.12 21.31 8.73
C ILE A 167 16.12 22.83 8.69
N GLU A 168 16.23 23.50 9.85
CA GLU A 168 16.37 24.95 9.91
C GLU A 168 17.54 25.44 9.05
N ASN A 169 18.71 24.81 9.20
CA ASN A 169 19.88 25.15 8.41
C ASN A 169 19.68 24.91 6.90
N ILE A 170 18.90 23.90 6.52
CA ILE A 170 18.56 23.64 5.11
C ILE A 170 17.65 24.75 4.57
N LEU A 171 16.65 25.18 5.34
CA LEU A 171 15.75 26.28 4.96
C LEU A 171 16.51 27.61 4.88
N THR A 172 17.38 27.91 5.84
CA THR A 172 18.21 29.13 5.79
C THR A 172 19.12 29.15 4.56
N GLN A 173 19.70 28.01 4.17
CA GLN A 173 20.53 27.92 2.95
C GLN A 173 19.69 28.13 1.69
N LEU A 174 18.45 27.64 1.68
CA LEU A 174 17.50 27.87 0.59
C LEU A 174 17.14 29.35 0.45
N ASP A 175 16.79 30.01 1.56
CA ASP A 175 16.44 31.43 1.58
C ASP A 175 17.61 32.32 1.17
N GLN A 176 18.83 31.99 1.62
CA GLN A 176 20.05 32.68 1.20
C GLN A 176 20.30 32.50 -0.31
N ALA A 177 20.15 31.28 -0.82
CA ALA A 177 20.28 31.02 -2.26
C ALA A 177 19.20 31.76 -3.07
N ALA A 178 17.98 31.89 -2.56
CA ALA A 178 16.93 32.70 -3.18
C ALA A 178 17.27 34.20 -3.18
N THR A 179 17.78 34.72 -2.07
CA THR A 179 18.14 36.15 -1.92
C THR A 179 19.30 36.55 -2.83
N LEU A 180 20.35 35.73 -2.93
CA LEU A 180 21.49 35.98 -3.80
C LEU A 180 21.12 36.03 -5.29
N ARG A 181 20.01 35.40 -5.68
CA ARG A 181 19.49 35.44 -7.06
C ARG A 181 18.72 36.73 -7.36
N GLN A 182 18.27 37.47 -6.35
CA GLN A 182 17.50 38.71 -6.50
C GLN A 182 18.37 39.97 -6.56
N VAL A 183 19.69 39.87 -6.34
CA VAL A 183 20.60 41.02 -6.45
C VAL A 183 20.72 41.41 -7.94
N PRO A 184 20.24 42.61 -8.35
CA PRO A 184 20.32 43.05 -9.73
C PRO A 184 21.77 43.22 -10.18
N THR A 185 22.08 42.71 -11.37
CA THR A 185 23.39 42.85 -12.04
C THR A 185 23.70 44.27 -12.54
N ASP A 186 22.92 45.27 -12.15
CA ASP A 186 23.07 46.64 -12.66
C ASP A 186 24.31 47.36 -12.09
N ASN A 187 24.81 46.94 -10.93
CA ASN A 187 25.99 47.55 -10.30
C ASN A 187 27.35 47.19 -10.94
N PHE A 188 27.39 46.33 -11.95
CA PHE A 188 28.65 46.03 -12.68
C PHE A 188 28.90 46.94 -13.89
N SER A 189 27.96 47.86 -14.18
CA SER A 189 28.05 48.82 -15.28
C SER A 189 28.87 50.07 -14.96
N GLU A 190 29.06 50.40 -13.67
CA GLU A 190 29.68 51.66 -13.24
C GLU A 190 31.21 51.59 -13.07
N LEU A 191 31.85 50.43 -13.26
CA LEU A 191 33.31 50.29 -13.16
C LEU A 191 34.04 50.39 -14.51
N LYS A 192 33.37 50.86 -15.56
CA LYS A 192 33.98 51.19 -16.85
C LYS A 192 33.62 52.62 -17.25
N ASN A 193 34.15 53.60 -16.53
CA ASN A 193 34.39 54.95 -17.04
C ASN A 193 35.60 55.55 -16.32
#